data_AF-A0A7R6QIE4-F1
#
_entry.id   AF-A0A7R6QIE4-F1
#
_cell.length_a   1.000
_cell.length_b   1.000
_cell.length_c   1.000
_cell.angle_alpha   90.00
_cell.angle_beta   90.00
_cell.angle_gamma   90.00
#
_symmetry.space_group_name_H-M   'P 1'
#
loop_
_entity.id
_entity.type
_entity.pdbx_description
1 polymer ?
#
loop_
_entity_poly.entity_id
_entity_poly.type
_entity_poly.pdbx_seq_one_letter_code
_entity_poly.pdbx_strand_id
1 'polypeptide(L)'
;MSVSSRPRALYLRIADQIRAQISDGSLREGDRLPTEAEIAASWDTTRTTAVKGLGVLINEGLIVSQRPRGHFVRARRPMVYRPQAEFRRRPLTSEMDAFVAQLSDEGRVATQKIEVSIIKPTTEVRDRLRLAEGELTAVRRRVRYIDGVPYNTNDSYFPLDLVQGSEIMDPADITRGANTVLAELGYPQVRAIDEIHVRMPTPEEVERLHLGPGTAVASHVTTGYTASGRPVRTVINCLPGDRHVITYERAKPPISGQLVIRPASEADLDTVTSLWTGAASWLGKRGIDQWQYAPRLERIVQNIEAGECFLVEDQGVPVATITVDDHPDPDFWTSEEAEEPAVYVHRMVVRRDSSGHELGGAMLDWASQMAADQGARWVRLDAWRENQQLQEFYASRGFEHLRTVTVEGRGSGALFQRRAGDVRGAGPQLITLSPDQGTD
;
A
#
# COMPACT_ATOMS: atom_id res chain seq x y z
N MET A 1 -4.35 -10.29 -48.29
CA MET A 1 -5.69 -10.87 -48.07
C MET A 1 -6.54 -9.84 -47.36
N SER A 2 -7.53 -9.29 -48.05
CA SER A 2 -8.45 -8.28 -47.51
C SER A 2 -9.45 -8.97 -46.57
N VAL A 3 -9.46 -8.59 -45.29
CA VAL A 3 -10.51 -9.01 -44.35
C VAL A 3 -11.78 -8.26 -44.76
N SER A 4 -12.71 -8.97 -45.42
CA SER A 4 -14.06 -8.49 -45.68
C SER A 4 -14.73 -8.13 -44.36
N SER A 5 -14.78 -6.83 -44.02
CA SER A 5 -15.47 -6.33 -42.83
C SER A 5 -16.98 -6.36 -43.09
N ARG A 6 -17.62 -7.51 -42.84
CA ARG A 6 -19.08 -7.51 -42.71
C ARG A 6 -19.47 -6.49 -41.63
N PRO A 7 -20.46 -5.62 -41.89
CA PRO A 7 -20.88 -4.65 -40.90
C PRO A 7 -21.32 -5.38 -39.63
N ARG A 8 -20.89 -4.86 -38.47
CA ARG A 8 -21.20 -5.40 -37.15
C ARG A 8 -22.73 -5.56 -37.01
N ALA A 9 -23.18 -6.68 -36.46
CA ALA A 9 -24.60 -7.00 -36.34
C ALA A 9 -25.39 -5.87 -35.66
N LEU A 10 -26.61 -5.59 -36.12
CA LEU A 10 -27.38 -4.41 -35.73
C LEU A 10 -27.61 -4.29 -34.21
N TYR A 11 -27.92 -5.39 -33.54
CA TYR A 11 -28.08 -5.40 -32.08
C TYR A 11 -26.80 -5.00 -31.33
N LEU A 12 -25.62 -5.31 -31.87
CA LEU A 12 -24.33 -4.88 -31.29
C LEU A 12 -24.09 -3.40 -31.52
N ARG A 13 -24.50 -2.85 -32.67
CA ARG A 13 -24.42 -1.41 -32.95
C ARG A 13 -25.33 -0.60 -32.02
N ILE A 14 -26.54 -1.12 -31.74
CA ILE A 14 -27.44 -0.55 -30.71
C ILE A 14 -26.74 -0.51 -29.36
N ALA A 15 -26.16 -1.64 -28.93
CA ALA A 15 -25.41 -1.70 -27.68
C ALA A 15 -24.21 -0.74 -27.66
N ASP A 16 -23.45 -0.66 -28.76
CA ASP A 16 -22.29 0.23 -28.88
C ASP A 16 -22.68 1.71 -28.75
N GLN A 17 -23.77 2.14 -29.37
CA GLN A 17 -24.23 3.53 -29.26
C GLN A 17 -24.65 3.87 -27.82
N ILE A 18 -25.46 3.02 -27.19
CA ILE A 18 -25.91 3.28 -25.81
C ILE A 18 -24.71 3.24 -24.85
N ARG A 19 -23.74 2.33 -25.07
CA ARG A 19 -22.49 2.28 -24.30
C ARG A 19 -21.68 3.56 -24.44
N ALA A 20 -21.61 4.14 -25.65
CA ALA A 20 -20.96 5.42 -25.88
C ALA A 20 -21.67 6.54 -25.10
N GLN A 21 -23.00 6.60 -25.16
CA GLN A 21 -23.82 7.58 -24.43
C GLN A 21 -23.67 7.48 -22.90
N ILE A 22 -23.49 6.27 -22.35
CA ILE A 22 -23.20 6.09 -20.93
C ILE A 22 -21.77 6.56 -20.62
N SER A 23 -20.80 6.20 -21.46
CA SER A 23 -19.38 6.54 -21.26
C SER A 23 -19.10 8.04 -21.38
N ASP A 24 -19.78 8.74 -22.29
CA ASP A 24 -19.63 10.19 -22.50
C ASP A 24 -20.53 11.04 -21.58
N GLY A 25 -21.40 10.39 -20.80
CA GLY A 25 -22.28 11.04 -19.82
C GLY A 25 -23.58 11.61 -20.40
N SER A 26 -23.89 11.39 -21.67
CA SER A 26 -25.19 11.72 -22.28
C SER A 26 -26.34 10.96 -21.62
N LEU A 27 -26.09 9.74 -21.16
CA LEU A 27 -26.96 8.96 -20.27
C LEU A 27 -26.27 8.82 -18.92
N ARG A 28 -26.88 9.37 -17.87
CA ARG A 28 -26.37 9.34 -16.50
C ARG A 28 -26.90 8.16 -15.72
N GLU A 29 -26.24 7.85 -14.63
CA GLU A 29 -26.68 6.83 -13.68
C GLU A 29 -28.13 7.06 -13.22
N GLY A 30 -28.96 6.02 -13.31
CA GLY A 30 -30.38 6.09 -12.99
C GLY A 30 -31.28 6.61 -14.12
N ASP A 31 -30.72 7.11 -15.24
CA ASP A 31 -31.54 7.55 -16.38
C ASP A 31 -32.29 6.39 -17.02
N ARG A 32 -33.52 6.67 -17.46
CA ARG A 32 -34.37 5.72 -18.18
C ARG A 32 -33.95 5.65 -19.64
N LEU A 33 -33.69 4.46 -20.15
CA LEU A 33 -33.45 4.22 -21.57
C LEU A 33 -34.78 4.28 -22.35
N PRO A 34 -34.73 4.58 -23.66
CA PRO A 34 -35.88 4.39 -24.53
C PRO A 34 -36.42 2.96 -24.46
N THR A 35 -37.72 2.81 -24.62
CA THR A 35 -38.40 1.51 -24.61
C THR A 35 -37.94 0.63 -25.77
N GLU A 36 -38.14 -0.69 -25.64
CA GLU A 36 -37.80 -1.64 -26.69
C GLU A 36 -38.45 -1.29 -28.05
N ALA A 37 -39.66 -0.71 -28.02
CA ALA A 37 -40.39 -0.28 -29.21
C ALA A 37 -39.80 1.00 -29.83
N GLU A 38 -39.41 1.97 -29.00
CA GLU A 38 -38.75 3.20 -29.47
C GLU A 38 -37.38 2.92 -30.07
N ILE A 39 -36.59 2.03 -29.45
CA ILE A 39 -35.30 1.59 -30.00
C ILE A 39 -35.51 0.86 -31.33
N ALA A 40 -36.51 -0.02 -31.42
CA ALA A 40 -36.83 -0.72 -32.65
C ALA A 40 -37.19 0.25 -33.78
N ALA A 41 -38.01 1.27 -33.48
CA ALA A 41 -38.40 2.30 -34.45
C ALA A 41 -37.23 3.18 -34.88
N SER A 42 -36.39 3.66 -33.95
CA SER A 42 -35.28 4.57 -34.26
C SER A 42 -34.17 3.92 -35.09
N TRP A 43 -34.04 2.59 -35.00
CA TRP A 43 -33.03 1.81 -35.71
C TRP A 43 -33.57 1.02 -36.91
N ASP A 44 -34.85 1.24 -37.28
CA ASP A 44 -35.56 0.50 -38.32
C ASP A 44 -35.35 -1.03 -38.19
N THR A 45 -35.67 -1.56 -37.01
CA THR A 45 -35.45 -2.96 -36.68
C THR A 45 -36.60 -3.60 -35.91
N THR A 46 -36.49 -4.90 -35.66
CA THR A 46 -37.49 -5.63 -34.88
C THR A 46 -37.29 -5.39 -33.39
N ARG A 47 -38.39 -5.47 -32.62
CA ARG A 47 -38.34 -5.48 -31.15
C ARG A 47 -37.38 -6.54 -30.61
N THR A 48 -37.34 -7.71 -31.23
CA THR A 48 -36.40 -8.79 -30.88
C THR A 48 -34.95 -8.36 -31.01
N THR A 49 -34.60 -7.61 -32.05
CA THR A 49 -33.24 -7.05 -32.22
C THR A 49 -32.90 -6.04 -31.13
N ALA A 50 -33.85 -5.15 -30.79
CA ALA A 50 -33.68 -4.16 -29.72
C ALA A 50 -33.49 -4.83 -28.35
N VAL A 51 -34.33 -5.82 -28.03
CA VAL A 51 -34.20 -6.65 -26.82
C VAL A 51 -32.85 -7.34 -26.76
N LYS A 52 -32.35 -7.86 -27.89
CA LYS A 52 -31.03 -8.49 -27.96
C LYS A 52 -29.90 -7.48 -27.68
N GLY A 53 -30.00 -6.26 -28.18
CA GLY A 53 -29.03 -5.19 -27.92
C GLY A 53 -29.02 -4.77 -26.44
N LEU A 54 -30.20 -4.57 -25.85
CA LEU A 54 -30.34 -4.30 -24.42
C LEU A 54 -29.83 -5.48 -23.57
N GLY A 55 -30.05 -6.72 -23.99
CA GLY A 55 -29.53 -7.91 -23.33
C GLY A 55 -28.01 -7.94 -23.25
N VAL A 56 -27.31 -7.46 -24.28
CA VAL A 56 -25.84 -7.29 -24.24
C VAL A 56 -25.44 -6.32 -23.12
N LEU A 57 -26.07 -5.15 -23.04
CA LEU A 57 -25.77 -4.13 -22.01
C LEU A 57 -26.12 -4.59 -20.59
N ILE A 58 -27.18 -5.38 -20.44
CA ILE A 58 -27.55 -6.01 -19.17
C ILE A 58 -26.46 -6.99 -18.74
N ASN A 59 -25.98 -7.83 -19.65
CA ASN A 59 -24.92 -8.80 -19.39
C ASN A 59 -23.55 -8.15 -19.16
N GLU A 60 -23.32 -6.96 -19.71
CA GLU A 60 -22.14 -6.13 -19.42
C GLU A 60 -22.25 -5.36 -18.09
N GLY A 61 -23.42 -5.38 -17.45
CA GLY A 61 -23.66 -4.69 -16.19
C GLY A 61 -23.85 -3.17 -16.30
N LEU A 62 -24.03 -2.63 -17.51
CA LEU A 62 -24.18 -1.19 -17.74
C LEU A 62 -25.60 -0.69 -17.44
N ILE A 63 -26.60 -1.56 -17.64
CA ILE A 63 -28.01 -1.23 -17.39
C ILE A 63 -28.68 -2.31 -16.54
N VAL A 64 -29.82 -1.96 -15.95
CA VAL A 64 -30.68 -2.87 -15.18
C VAL A 64 -32.11 -2.84 -15.72
N SER A 65 -32.80 -3.98 -15.63
CA SER A 65 -34.23 -4.06 -15.95
C SER A 65 -35.05 -3.91 -14.67
N GLN A 66 -35.93 -2.91 -14.62
CA GLN A 66 -36.89 -2.72 -13.53
C GLN A 66 -38.29 -2.91 -14.08
N ARG A 67 -38.77 -4.15 -14.20
CA ARG A 67 -40.12 -4.41 -14.73
C ARG A 67 -41.19 -3.93 -13.73
N PRO A 68 -42.29 -3.28 -14.19
CA PRO A 68 -42.64 -2.93 -15.57
C PRO A 68 -42.11 -1.57 -16.05
N ARG A 69 -41.32 -0.87 -15.23
CA ARG A 69 -40.84 0.51 -15.45
C ARG A 69 -39.87 0.67 -16.63
N GLY A 70 -39.18 -0.39 -17.06
CA GLY A 70 -38.32 -0.40 -18.24
C GLY A 70 -36.85 -0.68 -17.92
N HIS A 71 -35.95 -0.10 -18.72
CA HIS A 71 -34.49 -0.22 -18.55
C HIS A 71 -33.90 1.09 -18.05
N PHE A 72 -32.94 0.99 -17.15
CA PHE A 72 -32.27 2.14 -16.54
C PHE A 72 -30.76 1.95 -16.55
N VAL A 73 -30.01 3.04 -16.72
CA VAL A 73 -28.56 3.01 -16.50
C VAL A 73 -28.31 2.61 -15.05
N ARG A 74 -27.41 1.64 -14.83
CA ARG A 74 -27.15 1.12 -13.48
C ARG A 74 -26.56 2.25 -12.60
N ALA A 75 -27.26 2.61 -11.53
CA ALA A 75 -26.75 3.56 -10.55
C ALA A 75 -25.72 2.90 -9.62
N ARG A 76 -24.59 3.56 -9.40
CA ARG A 76 -23.49 3.07 -8.56
C ARG A 76 -23.39 3.96 -7.33
N ARG A 77 -23.95 3.51 -6.21
CA ARG A 77 -23.69 4.09 -4.88
C ARG A 77 -22.86 3.09 -4.06
N PRO A 78 -21.59 2.85 -4.44
CA PRO A 78 -20.79 1.82 -3.80
C PRO A 78 -20.49 2.21 -2.35
N MET A 79 -20.46 1.22 -1.47
CA MET A 79 -19.90 1.37 -0.15
C MET A 79 -18.39 1.10 -0.18
N VAL A 80 -17.65 1.80 0.67
CA VAL A 80 -16.21 1.55 0.85
C VAL A 80 -15.99 0.39 1.81
N TYR A 81 -15.29 -0.65 1.36
CA TYR A 81 -14.90 -1.81 2.15
C TYR A 81 -13.40 -1.76 2.49
N ARG A 82 -13.06 -1.93 3.77
CA ARG A 82 -11.67 -1.86 4.28
C ARG A 82 -11.31 -3.13 5.07
N PRO A 83 -10.65 -4.12 4.44
CA PRO A 83 -10.23 -5.36 5.09
C PRO A 83 -9.38 -5.16 6.37
N GLN A 84 -8.46 -4.18 6.34
CA GLN A 84 -7.48 -3.89 7.40
C GLN A 84 -8.07 -3.39 8.74
N ALA A 85 -9.39 -3.22 8.82
CA ALA A 85 -10.06 -2.73 10.04
C ALA A 85 -10.20 -3.80 11.14
N GLU A 86 -9.92 -5.08 10.87
CA GLU A 86 -10.13 -6.16 11.84
C GLU A 86 -9.15 -6.11 13.03
N PHE A 87 -7.90 -5.70 12.82
CA PHE A 87 -6.86 -5.59 13.87
C PHE A 87 -6.54 -4.15 14.33
N ARG A 88 -7.19 -3.12 13.77
CA ARG A 88 -7.02 -1.75 14.27
C ARG A 88 -7.57 -1.68 15.70
N ARG A 89 -6.80 -1.08 16.63
CA ARG A 89 -7.27 -0.75 17.99
C ARG A 89 -8.56 0.08 17.85
N ARG A 90 -9.69 -0.53 18.23
CA ARG A 90 -10.99 0.13 18.20
C ARG A 90 -11.11 1.03 19.43
N PRO A 91 -11.70 2.23 19.33
CA PRO A 91 -12.03 3.02 20.50
C PRO A 91 -12.92 2.21 21.47
N LEU A 92 -12.77 2.45 22.76
CA LEU A 92 -13.47 1.73 23.85
C LEU A 92 -14.97 2.05 23.96
N THR A 93 -15.56 2.77 23.00
CA THR A 93 -16.99 3.08 23.02
C THR A 93 -17.78 1.98 22.30
N SER A 94 -18.84 1.53 22.98
CA SER A 94 -19.84 0.61 22.46
C SER A 94 -20.70 1.29 21.38
N GLU A 95 -20.18 1.37 20.16
CA GLU A 95 -20.98 1.74 19.00
C GLU A 95 -20.73 0.72 17.88
N MET A 96 -21.73 -0.15 17.73
CA MET A 96 -22.25 -0.67 16.45
C MET A 96 -21.22 -0.80 15.31
N ASP A 97 -20.92 -2.05 14.95
CA ASP A 97 -20.33 -2.53 13.69
C ASP A 97 -19.96 -1.38 12.73
N ALA A 98 -18.67 -1.09 12.46
CA ALA A 98 -18.22 0.07 11.65
C ALA A 98 -18.97 0.28 10.31
N PHE A 99 -19.60 -0.79 9.81
CA PHE A 99 -20.63 -0.80 8.78
C PHE A 99 -21.83 0.15 9.04
N VAL A 100 -22.48 0.06 10.20
CA VAL A 100 -23.67 0.84 10.58
C VAL A 100 -23.33 2.31 10.80
N ALA A 101 -22.23 2.60 11.52
CA ALA A 101 -21.79 3.97 11.78
C ALA A 101 -21.48 4.75 10.49
N GLN A 102 -20.68 4.17 9.60
CA GLN A 102 -20.31 4.80 8.32
C GLN A 102 -21.55 5.13 7.46
N LEU A 103 -22.57 4.27 7.48
CA LEU A 103 -23.76 4.42 6.65
C LEU A 103 -24.79 5.38 7.24
N SER A 104 -24.86 5.47 8.57
CA SER A 104 -25.73 6.44 9.26
C SER A 104 -25.31 7.89 8.93
N ASP A 105 -24.01 8.17 8.88
CA ASP A 105 -23.47 9.47 8.49
C ASP A 105 -23.79 9.84 7.03
N GLU A 106 -23.96 8.83 6.16
CA GLU A 106 -24.39 9.00 4.76
C GLU A 106 -25.91 9.09 4.60
N GLY A 107 -26.68 9.06 5.70
CA GLY A 107 -28.15 9.09 5.70
C GLY A 107 -28.79 7.79 5.18
N ARG A 108 -28.08 6.66 5.29
CA ARG A 108 -28.50 5.35 4.78
C ARG A 108 -28.86 4.40 5.91
N VAL A 109 -29.86 3.55 5.70
CA VAL A 109 -30.35 2.64 6.73
C VAL A 109 -29.71 1.26 6.58
N ALA A 110 -28.87 0.90 7.56
CA ALA A 110 -28.20 -0.39 7.61
C ALA A 110 -28.97 -1.40 8.48
N THR A 111 -29.19 -2.61 7.97
CA THR A 111 -29.76 -3.74 8.75
C THR A 111 -29.03 -5.04 8.44
N GLN A 112 -29.20 -6.07 9.26
CA GLN A 112 -28.58 -7.38 9.05
C GLN A 112 -29.52 -8.52 9.42
N LYS A 113 -29.39 -9.64 8.70
CA LYS A 113 -30.03 -10.92 9.03
C LYS A 113 -28.92 -11.93 9.35
N ILE A 114 -29.02 -12.60 10.49
CA ILE A 114 -28.04 -13.60 10.96
C ILE A 114 -28.73 -14.94 11.13
N GLU A 115 -28.08 -16.00 10.67
CA GLU A 115 -28.49 -17.39 10.85
C GLU A 115 -27.30 -18.20 11.32
N VAL A 116 -27.53 -19.16 12.22
CA VAL A 116 -26.48 -20.03 12.74
C VAL A 116 -26.87 -21.48 12.49
N SER A 117 -25.91 -22.28 12.01
CA SER A 117 -26.14 -23.70 11.74
C SER A 117 -24.86 -24.50 11.96
N ILE A 118 -25.01 -25.80 12.22
CA ILE A 118 -23.91 -26.76 12.23
C ILE A 118 -23.92 -27.47 10.89
N ILE A 119 -22.81 -27.44 10.16
CA ILE A 119 -22.72 -28.03 8.83
C ILE A 119 -21.45 -28.86 8.70
N LYS A 120 -21.47 -29.82 7.77
CA LYS A 120 -20.24 -30.37 7.19
C LYS A 120 -19.60 -29.28 6.32
N PRO A 121 -18.34 -28.88 6.57
CA PRO A 121 -17.69 -27.83 5.78
C PRO A 121 -17.47 -28.28 4.34
N THR A 122 -17.40 -27.30 3.42
CA THR A 122 -16.85 -27.53 2.08
C THR A 122 -15.38 -27.92 2.16
N THR A 123 -14.82 -28.50 1.10
CA THR A 123 -13.37 -28.78 1.01
C THR A 123 -12.56 -27.52 1.31
N GLU A 124 -12.96 -26.40 0.74
CA GLU A 124 -12.31 -25.11 0.95
C GLU A 124 -12.25 -24.68 2.43
N VAL A 125 -13.37 -24.76 3.14
CA VAL A 125 -13.44 -24.37 4.57
C VAL A 125 -12.69 -25.38 5.44
N ARG A 126 -12.83 -26.67 5.15
CA ARG A 126 -12.15 -27.76 5.88
C ARG A 126 -10.63 -27.60 5.81
N ASP A 127 -10.09 -27.37 4.62
CA ASP A 127 -8.66 -27.26 4.40
C ASP A 127 -8.08 -26.01 5.08
N ARG A 128 -8.80 -24.87 5.02
CA ARG A 128 -8.41 -23.63 5.72
C ARG A 128 -8.42 -23.75 7.24
N LEU A 129 -9.43 -24.42 7.79
CA LEU A 129 -9.55 -24.69 9.22
C LEU A 129 -8.72 -25.91 9.67
N ARG A 130 -8.02 -26.58 8.76
CA ARG A 130 -7.21 -27.79 9.02
C ARG A 130 -8.00 -28.87 9.75
N LEU A 131 -9.26 -29.04 9.36
CA LEU A 131 -10.17 -30.00 9.96
C LEU A 131 -9.95 -31.40 9.37
N ALA A 132 -10.06 -32.42 10.22
CA ALA A 132 -10.07 -33.81 9.80
C ALA A 132 -11.36 -34.18 9.07
N GLU A 133 -11.36 -35.33 8.40
CA GLU A 133 -12.56 -35.84 7.75
C GLU A 133 -13.66 -36.12 8.79
N GLY A 134 -14.87 -35.62 8.52
CA GLY A 134 -16.03 -35.79 9.41
C GLY A 134 -16.20 -34.71 10.47
N GLU A 135 -15.19 -33.88 10.72
CA GLU A 135 -15.32 -32.74 11.63
C GLU A 135 -16.32 -31.70 11.10
N LEU A 136 -17.08 -31.13 12.02
CA LEU A 136 -18.16 -30.18 11.74
C LEU A 136 -17.73 -28.75 12.02
N THR A 137 -18.42 -27.83 11.36
CA THR A 137 -18.26 -26.39 11.61
C THR A 137 -19.56 -25.79 12.11
N ALA A 138 -19.45 -24.88 13.07
CA ALA A 138 -20.48 -23.89 13.30
C ALA A 138 -20.32 -22.77 12.26
N VAL A 139 -21.38 -22.45 11.53
CA VAL A 139 -21.38 -21.33 10.57
C VAL A 139 -22.41 -20.30 11.00
N ARG A 140 -21.96 -19.05 11.16
CA ARG A 140 -22.82 -17.86 11.27
C ARG A 140 -22.91 -17.21 9.90
N ARG A 141 -24.05 -17.35 9.23
CA ARG A 141 -24.31 -16.71 7.94
C ARG A 141 -24.96 -15.36 8.16
N ARG A 142 -24.46 -14.34 7.47
CA ARG A 142 -25.02 -12.98 7.57
C ARG A 142 -25.25 -12.39 6.19
N VAL A 143 -26.40 -11.72 6.04
CA VAL A 143 -26.66 -10.81 4.91
C VAL A 143 -26.82 -9.40 5.48
N ARG A 144 -26.05 -8.46 4.93
CA ARG A 144 -26.11 -7.05 5.30
C ARG A 144 -26.92 -6.30 4.25
N TYR A 145 -27.86 -5.48 4.70
CA TYR A 145 -28.71 -4.67 3.85
C TYR A 145 -28.41 -3.19 4.05
N ILE A 146 -28.48 -2.44 2.96
CA ILE A 146 -28.49 -0.98 3.00
C ILE A 146 -29.67 -0.49 2.18
N ASP A 147 -30.53 0.32 2.79
CA ASP A 147 -31.76 0.83 2.17
C ASP A 147 -32.64 -0.31 1.60
N GLY A 148 -32.67 -1.44 2.32
CA GLY A 148 -33.41 -2.66 1.96
C GLY A 148 -32.75 -3.53 0.86
N VAL A 149 -31.63 -3.10 0.29
CA VAL A 149 -30.90 -3.86 -0.74
C VAL A 149 -29.83 -4.73 -0.07
N PRO A 150 -29.68 -6.03 -0.38
CA PRO A 150 -28.62 -6.87 0.18
C PRO A 150 -27.27 -6.46 -0.40
N TYR A 151 -26.42 -5.80 0.39
CA TYR A 151 -25.12 -5.33 -0.08
C TYR A 151 -24.10 -6.46 -0.12
N ASN A 152 -23.90 -7.19 0.97
CA ASN A 152 -22.90 -8.24 1.04
C ASN A 152 -23.32 -9.39 1.94
N THR A 153 -22.70 -10.55 1.72
CA THR A 153 -22.73 -11.63 2.71
C THR A 153 -21.47 -11.60 3.57
N ASN A 154 -21.55 -12.16 4.77
CA ASN A 154 -20.43 -12.36 5.67
C ASN A 154 -20.65 -13.67 6.43
N ASP A 155 -20.09 -14.76 5.92
CA ASP A 155 -20.27 -16.09 6.50
C ASP A 155 -19.02 -16.44 7.31
N SER A 156 -19.18 -16.60 8.62
CA SER A 156 -18.08 -16.95 9.54
C SER A 156 -18.19 -18.41 9.96
N TYR A 157 -17.15 -19.19 9.67
CA TYR A 157 -17.03 -20.61 9.98
C TYR A 157 -16.03 -20.80 11.13
N PHE A 158 -16.40 -21.67 12.06
CA PHE A 158 -15.61 -22.01 13.24
C PHE A 158 -15.58 -23.54 13.38
N PRO A 159 -14.44 -24.15 13.78
CA PRO A 159 -14.43 -25.53 14.24
C PRO A 159 -15.46 -25.71 15.37
N LEU A 160 -16.36 -26.70 15.25
CA LEU A 160 -17.48 -26.85 16.19
C LEU A 160 -17.00 -27.12 17.62
N ASP A 161 -15.93 -27.92 17.77
CA ASP A 161 -15.30 -28.27 19.05
C ASP A 161 -14.88 -27.03 19.86
N LEU A 162 -14.52 -25.93 19.17
CA LEU A 162 -14.05 -24.72 19.81
C LEU A 162 -15.15 -23.82 20.34
N VAL A 163 -16.33 -23.85 19.72
CA VAL A 163 -17.36 -22.81 19.93
C VAL A 163 -18.69 -23.35 20.45
N GLN A 164 -18.83 -24.67 20.57
CA GLN A 164 -20.03 -25.29 21.11
C GLN A 164 -20.32 -24.77 22.52
N GLY A 165 -21.57 -24.37 22.76
CA GLY A 165 -22.00 -23.80 24.05
C GLY A 165 -21.62 -22.34 24.28
N SER A 166 -20.99 -21.67 23.31
CA SER A 166 -20.67 -20.25 23.39
C SER A 166 -21.71 -19.35 22.70
N GLU A 167 -21.59 -18.04 22.91
CA GLU A 167 -22.37 -16.97 22.25
C GLU A 167 -22.32 -17.05 20.70
N ILE A 168 -21.28 -17.67 20.12
CA ILE A 168 -21.15 -17.88 18.67
C ILE A 168 -22.31 -18.73 18.11
N MET A 169 -22.88 -19.61 18.95
CA MET A 169 -24.00 -20.48 18.58
C MET A 169 -25.36 -19.76 18.58
N ASP A 170 -25.44 -18.52 19.08
CA ASP A 170 -26.66 -17.71 19.11
C ASP A 170 -26.84 -16.94 17.78
N PRO A 171 -28.03 -16.97 17.14
CA PRO A 171 -28.35 -16.14 15.98
C PRO A 171 -28.48 -14.64 16.27
N ALA A 172 -28.45 -14.18 17.53
CA ALA A 172 -28.41 -12.77 17.89
C ALA A 172 -27.08 -12.09 17.51
N ASP A 173 -27.06 -10.77 17.43
CA ASP A 173 -25.79 -10.06 17.17
C ASP A 173 -24.82 -10.17 18.36
N ILE A 174 -23.53 -10.34 18.07
CA ILE A 174 -22.47 -10.45 19.10
C ILE A 174 -21.82 -9.08 19.21
N THR A 175 -22.35 -8.23 20.08
CA THR A 175 -21.97 -6.81 20.21
C THR A 175 -20.48 -6.62 20.50
N ARG A 176 -19.91 -7.49 21.34
CA ARG A 176 -18.48 -7.55 21.70
C ARG A 176 -17.59 -8.18 20.63
N GLY A 177 -18.17 -8.74 19.57
CA GLY A 177 -17.48 -9.40 18.45
C GLY A 177 -17.02 -10.83 18.73
N ALA A 178 -17.08 -11.68 17.71
CA ALA A 178 -16.69 -13.10 17.79
C ALA A 178 -15.20 -13.30 18.17
N ASN A 179 -14.32 -12.34 17.86
CA ASN A 179 -12.90 -12.44 18.21
C ASN A 179 -12.68 -12.35 19.73
N THR A 180 -13.49 -11.55 20.44
CA THR A 180 -13.47 -11.47 21.91
C THR A 180 -13.95 -12.78 22.53
N VAL A 181 -15.04 -13.36 21.99
CA VAL A 181 -15.55 -14.66 22.44
C VAL A 181 -14.50 -15.75 22.26
N LEU A 182 -13.83 -15.83 21.10
CA LEU A 182 -12.76 -16.78 20.88
C LEU A 182 -11.58 -16.59 21.85
N ALA A 183 -11.19 -15.35 22.15
CA ALA A 183 -10.12 -15.08 23.10
C ALA A 183 -10.46 -15.60 24.51
N GLU A 184 -11.69 -15.40 24.97
CA GLU A 184 -12.15 -15.89 26.29
C GLU A 184 -12.30 -17.42 26.35
N LEU A 185 -12.58 -18.06 25.21
CA LEU A 185 -12.56 -19.52 25.09
C LEU A 185 -11.12 -20.09 25.05
N GLY A 186 -10.09 -19.25 25.15
CA GLY A 186 -8.68 -19.65 25.12
C GLY A 186 -8.05 -19.69 23.73
N TYR A 187 -8.71 -19.09 22.73
CA TYR A 187 -8.29 -19.09 21.32
C TYR A 187 -8.11 -17.67 20.75
N PRO A 188 -7.25 -16.82 21.35
CA PRO A 188 -7.02 -15.46 20.86
C PRO A 188 -6.39 -15.49 19.45
N GLN A 189 -6.99 -14.74 18.52
CA GLN A 189 -6.46 -14.56 17.17
C GLN A 189 -5.40 -13.47 17.17
N VAL A 190 -4.17 -13.80 16.78
CA VAL A 190 -3.03 -12.87 16.75
C VAL A 190 -2.52 -12.62 15.33
N ARG A 191 -2.99 -13.41 14.36
CA ARG A 191 -2.62 -13.32 12.95
C ARG A 191 -3.81 -13.68 12.10
N ALA A 192 -3.99 -13.01 10.96
CA ALA A 192 -4.89 -13.47 9.91
C ALA A 192 -4.19 -13.44 8.55
N ILE A 193 -4.75 -14.20 7.61
CA ILE A 193 -4.43 -14.11 6.19
C ILE A 193 -5.71 -13.70 5.47
N ASP A 194 -5.63 -12.61 4.70
CA ASP A 194 -6.69 -12.11 3.83
C ASP A 194 -6.39 -12.48 2.37
N GLU A 195 -7.36 -13.09 1.69
CA GLU A 195 -7.31 -13.47 0.29
C GLU A 195 -8.51 -12.86 -0.44
N ILE A 196 -8.30 -12.20 -1.58
CA ILE A 196 -9.38 -11.65 -2.40
C ILE A 196 -9.38 -12.31 -3.76
N HIS A 197 -10.47 -13.01 -4.07
CA HIS A 197 -10.71 -13.62 -5.38
C HIS A 197 -11.83 -12.88 -6.11
N VAL A 198 -11.57 -12.40 -7.33
CA VAL A 198 -12.62 -11.84 -8.19
C VAL A 198 -13.14 -12.94 -9.10
N ARG A 199 -14.46 -13.19 -9.07
CA ARG A 199 -15.11 -14.27 -9.83
C ARG A 199 -16.57 -13.95 -10.13
N MET A 200 -17.20 -14.79 -10.95
CA MET A 200 -18.66 -14.79 -11.05
C MET A 200 -19.29 -15.35 -9.75
N PRO A 201 -20.49 -14.88 -9.38
CA PRO A 201 -21.20 -15.37 -8.20
C PRO A 201 -21.68 -16.82 -8.38
N THR A 202 -21.79 -17.55 -7.27
CA THR A 202 -22.47 -18.85 -7.23
C THR A 202 -23.99 -18.66 -7.28
N PRO A 203 -24.78 -19.70 -7.60
CA PRO A 203 -26.25 -19.60 -7.57
C PRO A 203 -26.81 -19.14 -6.21
N GLU A 204 -26.23 -19.61 -5.11
CA GLU A 204 -26.62 -19.19 -3.75
C GLU A 204 -26.33 -17.70 -3.51
N GLU A 205 -25.19 -17.19 -3.98
CA GLU A 205 -24.86 -15.77 -3.86
C GLU A 205 -25.78 -14.89 -4.73
N VAL A 206 -26.13 -15.35 -5.94
CA VAL A 206 -27.09 -14.66 -6.81
C VAL A 206 -28.44 -14.52 -6.10
N GLU A 207 -28.91 -15.58 -5.47
CA GLU A 207 -30.16 -15.59 -4.71
C GLU A 207 -30.07 -14.68 -3.49
N ARG A 208 -29.08 -14.89 -2.60
CA ARG A 208 -28.94 -14.15 -1.34
C ARG A 208 -28.70 -12.65 -1.52
N LEU A 209 -28.03 -12.26 -2.61
CA LEU A 209 -27.66 -10.86 -2.90
C LEU A 209 -28.49 -10.24 -4.01
N HIS A 210 -29.53 -10.92 -4.51
CA HIS A 210 -30.37 -10.47 -5.63
C HIS A 210 -29.53 -9.92 -6.79
N LEU A 211 -28.52 -10.69 -7.23
CA LEU A 211 -27.57 -10.21 -8.23
C LEU A 211 -28.16 -10.29 -9.62
N GLY A 212 -28.04 -9.18 -10.36
CA GLY A 212 -28.32 -9.17 -11.78
C GLY A 212 -27.20 -9.86 -12.58
N PRO A 213 -27.48 -10.27 -13.83
CA PRO A 213 -26.45 -10.78 -14.74
C PRO A 213 -25.31 -9.76 -14.91
N GLY A 214 -24.12 -10.26 -15.25
CA GLY A 214 -22.92 -9.44 -15.44
C GLY A 214 -22.31 -8.88 -14.15
N THR A 215 -22.86 -9.20 -12.97
CA THR A 215 -22.35 -8.70 -11.69
C THR A 215 -21.31 -9.67 -11.12
N ALA A 216 -20.04 -9.40 -11.34
CA ALA A 216 -18.95 -10.12 -10.67
C ALA A 216 -18.91 -9.78 -9.17
N VAL A 217 -18.32 -10.70 -8.39
CA VAL A 217 -18.14 -10.54 -6.95
C VAL A 217 -16.67 -10.64 -6.59
N ALA A 218 -16.25 -9.85 -5.60
CA ALA A 218 -15.01 -10.07 -4.87
C ALA A 218 -15.32 -10.94 -3.64
N SER A 219 -14.74 -12.13 -3.60
CA SER A 219 -14.77 -13.05 -2.47
C SER A 219 -13.58 -12.74 -1.57
N HIS A 220 -13.81 -12.05 -0.47
CA HIS A 220 -12.79 -11.77 0.53
C HIS A 220 -12.84 -12.83 1.64
N VAL A 221 -11.81 -13.68 1.64
CA VAL A 221 -11.65 -14.79 2.57
C VAL A 221 -10.59 -14.44 3.60
N THR A 222 -10.94 -14.48 4.88
CA THR A 222 -10.02 -14.20 5.99
C THR A 222 -9.90 -15.42 6.87
N THR A 223 -8.69 -15.93 7.10
CA THR A 223 -8.46 -17.04 8.05
C THR A 223 -7.63 -16.55 9.23
N GLY A 224 -8.19 -16.70 10.43
CA GLY A 224 -7.58 -16.27 11.68
C GLY A 224 -6.88 -17.39 12.44
N TYR A 225 -5.70 -17.06 12.97
CA TYR A 225 -4.79 -17.99 13.63
C TYR A 225 -4.43 -17.52 15.04
N THR A 226 -4.30 -18.50 15.94
CA THR A 226 -3.72 -18.32 17.28
C THR A 226 -2.19 -18.20 17.22
N ALA A 227 -1.57 -17.86 18.35
CA ALA A 227 -0.11 -17.77 18.46
C ALA A 227 0.63 -19.09 18.17
N SER A 228 0.00 -20.24 18.45
CA SER A 228 0.53 -21.56 18.09
C SER A 228 0.32 -21.93 16.62
N GLY A 229 -0.29 -21.05 15.82
CA GLY A 229 -0.57 -21.29 14.41
C GLY A 229 -1.81 -22.16 14.14
N ARG A 230 -2.64 -22.47 15.15
CA ARG A 230 -3.93 -23.15 14.95
C ARG A 230 -4.94 -22.20 14.30
N PRO A 231 -5.55 -22.54 13.15
CA PRO A 231 -6.68 -21.79 12.59
C PRO A 231 -7.93 -22.00 13.45
N VAL A 232 -8.65 -20.91 13.75
CA VAL A 232 -9.81 -20.97 14.67
C VAL A 232 -11.07 -20.35 14.06
N ARG A 233 -10.92 -19.66 12.93
CA ARG A 233 -12.00 -19.00 12.22
C ARG A 233 -11.62 -18.81 10.76
N THR A 234 -12.57 -19.03 9.85
CA THR A 234 -12.47 -18.53 8.48
C THR A 234 -13.74 -17.77 8.12
N VAL A 235 -13.60 -16.63 7.45
CA VAL A 235 -14.70 -15.73 7.09
C VAL A 235 -14.72 -15.62 5.58
N ILE A 236 -15.88 -15.79 4.96
CA ILE A 236 -16.06 -15.60 3.53
C ILE A 236 -17.04 -14.45 3.34
N ASN A 237 -16.55 -13.34 2.80
CA ASN A 237 -17.37 -12.19 2.42
C ASN A 237 -17.58 -12.20 0.91
N CYS A 238 -18.84 -12.14 0.46
CA CYS A 238 -19.16 -11.90 -0.94
C CYS A 238 -19.51 -10.43 -1.16
N LEU A 239 -18.70 -9.73 -1.95
CA LEU A 239 -18.79 -8.29 -2.21
C LEU A 239 -19.14 -8.05 -3.69
N PRO A 240 -20.41 -7.73 -4.03
CA PRO A 240 -20.81 -7.40 -5.40
C PRO A 240 -20.07 -6.17 -5.93
N GLY A 241 -19.50 -6.29 -7.14
CA GLY A 241 -18.68 -5.25 -7.75
C GLY A 241 -19.43 -3.99 -8.15
N ASP A 242 -20.77 -4.05 -8.24
CA ASP A 242 -21.61 -2.87 -8.47
C ASP A 242 -21.95 -2.09 -7.18
N ARG A 243 -21.62 -2.66 -6.01
CA ARG A 243 -21.98 -2.12 -4.69
C ARG A 243 -20.76 -1.84 -3.81
N HIS A 244 -19.56 -2.27 -4.18
CA HIS A 244 -18.38 -2.18 -3.34
C HIS A 244 -17.19 -1.55 -4.06
N VAL A 245 -16.47 -0.70 -3.32
CA VAL A 245 -15.09 -0.33 -3.61
C VAL A 245 -14.22 -0.85 -2.48
N ILE A 246 -13.22 -1.66 -2.80
CA ILE A 246 -12.25 -2.17 -1.81
C ILE A 246 -11.10 -1.18 -1.73
N THR A 247 -10.82 -0.67 -0.53
CA THR A 247 -9.81 0.38 -0.32
C THR A 247 -8.77 -0.06 0.70
N TYR A 248 -7.51 0.02 0.28
CA TYR A 248 -6.34 -0.13 1.13
C TYR A 248 -5.61 1.20 1.26
N GLU A 249 -5.22 1.51 2.48
CA GLU A 249 -4.26 2.55 2.77
C GLU A 249 -2.91 1.89 3.03
N ARG A 250 -1.87 2.32 2.31
CA ARG A 250 -0.51 1.83 2.51
C ARG A 250 0.37 3.03 2.84
N ALA A 251 0.96 3.00 4.03
CA ALA A 251 2.01 3.92 4.42
C ALA A 251 3.37 3.20 4.27
N LYS A 252 4.44 3.98 4.07
CA LYS A 252 5.79 3.45 4.29
C LYS A 252 5.90 3.00 5.76
N PRO A 253 6.63 1.91 6.07
CA PRO A 253 6.97 1.60 7.44
C PRO A 253 7.61 2.85 8.07
N PRO A 254 7.20 3.27 9.28
CA PRO A 254 7.93 4.30 9.99
C PRO A 254 9.35 3.79 10.25
N ILE A 255 10.34 4.67 10.11
CA ILE A 255 11.66 4.39 10.68
C ILE A 255 11.46 4.20 12.18
N SER A 256 12.02 3.14 12.76
CA SER A 256 11.69 2.71 14.11
C SER A 256 12.06 3.71 15.22
N GLY A 257 12.84 4.73 14.88
CA GLY A 257 13.35 5.76 15.79
C GLY A 257 14.64 5.36 16.51
N GLN A 258 15.05 4.08 16.44
CA GLN A 258 16.34 3.58 16.93
C GLN A 258 17.30 3.41 15.75
N LEU A 259 17.68 4.54 15.15
CA LEU A 259 18.69 4.53 14.10
C LEU A 259 20.07 4.50 14.71
N VAL A 260 20.88 3.54 14.28
CA VAL A 260 22.26 3.39 14.71
C VAL A 260 23.17 3.81 13.57
N ILE A 261 24.17 4.66 13.85
CA ILE A 261 25.27 4.95 12.93
C ILE A 261 26.56 4.33 13.46
N ARG A 262 27.26 3.58 12.60
CA ARG A 262 28.50 2.87 12.94
C ARG A 262 29.49 2.93 11.78
N PRO A 263 30.80 2.80 12.05
CA PRO A 263 31.77 2.54 10.98
C PRO A 263 31.39 1.29 10.19
N ALA A 264 31.54 1.37 8.87
CA ALA A 264 31.44 0.22 8.00
C ALA A 264 32.68 -0.68 8.17
N SER A 265 32.48 -1.99 8.05
CA SER A 265 33.54 -3.00 8.05
C SER A 265 33.74 -3.55 6.64
N GLU A 266 34.77 -4.38 6.43
CA GLU A 266 35.00 -5.06 5.15
C GLU A 266 33.77 -5.90 4.72
N ALA A 267 33.06 -6.50 5.68
CA ALA A 267 31.82 -7.25 5.43
C ALA A 267 30.67 -6.39 4.89
N ASP A 268 30.75 -5.07 5.02
CA ASP A 268 29.73 -4.13 4.56
C ASP A 268 29.95 -3.62 3.12
N LEU A 269 31.05 -4.00 2.46
CA LEU A 269 31.42 -3.50 1.13
C LEU A 269 30.30 -3.68 0.09
N ASP A 270 29.69 -4.87 0.05
CA ASP A 270 28.58 -5.17 -0.86
C ASP A 270 27.35 -4.31 -0.54
N THR A 271 27.08 -4.06 0.75
CA THR A 271 25.97 -3.23 1.19
C THR A 271 26.16 -1.77 0.79
N VAL A 272 27.33 -1.19 1.05
CA VAL A 272 27.68 0.19 0.67
C VAL A 272 27.59 0.35 -0.85
N THR A 273 28.14 -0.61 -1.60
CA THR A 273 28.10 -0.63 -3.07
C THR A 273 26.68 -0.74 -3.60
N SER A 274 25.84 -1.56 -2.97
CA SER A 274 24.42 -1.72 -3.32
C SER A 274 23.62 -0.44 -3.08
N LEU A 275 23.82 0.22 -1.94
CA LEU A 275 23.19 1.51 -1.64
C LEU A 275 23.56 2.55 -2.70
N TRP A 276 24.84 2.68 -3.03
CA TRP A 276 25.32 3.61 -4.03
C TRP A 276 24.76 3.32 -5.43
N THR A 277 24.82 2.06 -5.87
CA THR A 277 24.32 1.64 -7.19
C THR A 277 22.82 1.85 -7.32
N GLY A 278 22.07 1.59 -6.23
CA GLY A 278 20.64 1.88 -6.15
C GLY A 278 20.32 3.37 -6.32
N ALA A 279 21.12 4.25 -5.69
CA ALA A 279 20.96 5.69 -5.84
C ALA A 279 21.33 6.19 -7.25
N ALA A 280 22.44 5.72 -7.81
CA ALA A 280 22.87 6.05 -9.18
C ALA A 280 21.81 5.64 -10.22
N SER A 281 21.26 4.42 -10.10
CA SER A 281 20.17 3.94 -10.99
C SER A 281 18.92 4.82 -10.91
N TRP A 282 18.56 5.28 -9.71
CA TRP A 282 17.40 6.16 -9.52
C TRP A 282 17.62 7.55 -10.11
N LEU A 283 18.80 8.14 -9.92
CA LEU A 283 19.18 9.43 -10.52
C LEU A 283 19.13 9.35 -12.05
N GLY A 284 19.71 8.31 -12.65
CA GLY A 284 19.71 8.09 -14.09
C GLY A 284 18.29 7.97 -14.67
N LYS A 285 17.37 7.28 -13.98
CA LYS A 285 15.95 7.21 -14.38
C LYS A 285 15.23 8.57 -14.39
N ARG A 286 15.76 9.58 -13.70
CA ARG A 286 15.24 10.96 -13.70
C ARG A 286 16.00 11.88 -14.65
N GLY A 287 16.94 11.35 -15.44
CA GLY A 287 17.78 12.15 -16.34
C GLY A 287 18.82 13.00 -15.60
N ILE A 288 19.17 12.64 -14.36
CA ILE A 288 20.22 13.33 -13.59
C ILE A 288 21.53 12.56 -13.79
N ASP A 289 22.54 13.22 -14.37
CA ASP A 289 23.83 12.61 -14.73
C ASP A 289 24.76 12.34 -13.51
N GLN A 290 24.27 12.58 -12.30
CA GLN A 290 25.00 12.27 -11.09
C GLN A 290 25.23 10.77 -10.96
N TRP A 291 26.50 10.39 -10.84
CA TRP A 291 26.96 9.01 -10.61
C TRP A 291 26.68 8.02 -11.74
N GLN A 292 26.57 8.49 -12.99
CA GLN A 292 26.39 7.62 -14.16
C GLN A 292 27.72 7.01 -14.66
N TYR A 293 28.46 6.38 -13.74
CA TYR A 293 29.72 5.70 -14.00
C TYR A 293 29.89 4.50 -13.04
N ALA A 294 30.88 3.63 -13.27
CA ALA A 294 31.11 2.48 -12.39
C ALA A 294 31.60 2.93 -10.99
N PRO A 295 31.11 2.33 -9.88
CA PRO A 295 31.60 2.67 -8.55
C PRO A 295 33.10 2.42 -8.45
N ARG A 296 33.84 3.38 -7.87
CA ARG A 296 35.28 3.26 -7.64
C ARG A 296 35.52 2.38 -6.40
N LEU A 297 35.42 1.07 -6.57
CA LEU A 297 35.46 0.09 -5.47
C LEU A 297 36.72 0.23 -4.60
N GLU A 298 37.89 0.41 -5.21
CA GLU A 298 39.16 0.61 -4.50
C GLU A 298 39.09 1.76 -3.49
N ARG A 299 38.45 2.89 -3.86
CA ARG A 299 38.32 4.04 -2.96
C ARG A 299 37.30 3.80 -1.85
N ILE A 300 36.24 3.02 -2.12
CA ILE A 300 35.28 2.61 -1.09
C ILE A 300 35.96 1.71 -0.06
N VAL A 301 36.76 0.75 -0.52
CA VAL A 301 37.56 -0.14 0.35
C VAL A 301 38.52 0.67 1.21
N GLN A 302 39.27 1.60 0.62
CA GLN A 302 40.18 2.49 1.36
C GLN A 302 39.45 3.29 2.46
N ASN A 303 38.28 3.87 2.15
CA ASN A 303 37.50 4.62 3.14
C ASN A 303 36.94 3.70 4.24
N ILE A 304 36.63 2.43 3.95
CA ILE A 304 36.21 1.46 4.96
C ILE A 304 37.40 1.10 5.87
N GLU A 305 38.57 0.80 5.29
CA GLU A 305 39.79 0.45 6.03
C GLU A 305 40.28 1.61 6.91
N ALA A 306 40.12 2.85 6.44
CA ALA A 306 40.45 4.06 7.18
C ALA A 306 39.42 4.43 8.27
N GLY A 307 38.27 3.75 8.33
CA GLY A 307 37.19 4.07 9.27
C GLY A 307 36.42 5.36 8.94
N GLU A 308 36.49 5.81 7.68
CA GLU A 308 35.87 7.04 7.17
C GLU A 308 34.48 6.78 6.58
N CYS A 309 34.14 5.52 6.29
CA CYS A 309 32.82 5.12 5.77
C CYS A 309 31.91 4.67 6.91
N PHE A 310 30.69 5.21 6.97
CA PHE A 310 29.71 4.91 8.00
C PHE A 310 28.41 4.38 7.38
N LEU A 311 27.76 3.46 8.09
CA LEU A 311 26.43 2.95 7.79
C LEU A 311 25.43 3.42 8.84
N VAL A 312 24.23 3.75 8.38
CA VAL A 312 23.06 3.92 9.25
C VAL A 312 22.16 2.70 9.12
N GLU A 313 21.79 2.13 10.24
CA GLU A 313 20.92 0.96 10.35
C GLU A 313 19.62 1.30 11.08
N ASP A 314 18.51 0.76 10.58
CA ASP A 314 17.22 0.75 11.27
C ASP A 314 16.94 -0.70 11.69
N GLN A 315 16.93 -0.98 12.99
CA GLN A 315 16.77 -2.34 13.54
C GLN A 315 17.73 -3.37 12.89
N GLY A 316 19.00 -2.99 12.72
CA GLY A 316 20.04 -3.83 12.11
C GLY A 316 19.96 -3.96 10.58
N VAL A 317 19.06 -3.23 9.93
CA VAL A 317 18.96 -3.18 8.47
C VAL A 317 19.62 -1.90 7.95
N PRO A 318 20.65 -1.98 7.10
CA PRO A 318 21.29 -0.80 6.51
C PRO A 318 20.34 0.03 5.62
N VAL A 319 20.15 1.30 5.97
CA VAL A 319 19.22 2.24 5.34
C VAL A 319 19.88 3.49 4.78
N ALA A 320 21.13 3.78 5.16
CA ALA A 320 21.90 4.88 4.57
C ALA A 320 23.42 4.66 4.75
N THR A 321 24.21 5.43 4.00
CA THR A 321 25.67 5.50 4.16
C THR A 321 26.14 6.94 4.00
N ILE A 322 27.22 7.29 4.68
CA ILE A 322 27.91 8.57 4.59
C ILE A 322 29.42 8.32 4.72
N THR A 323 30.23 8.98 3.90
CA THR A 323 31.69 9.00 4.07
C THR A 323 32.09 10.35 4.65
N VAL A 324 32.90 10.34 5.71
CA VAL A 324 33.45 11.54 6.34
C VAL A 324 34.94 11.33 6.58
N ASP A 325 35.76 12.20 6.01
CA ASP A 325 37.23 12.19 6.13
C ASP A 325 37.76 13.60 6.42
N ASP A 326 39.06 13.75 6.68
CA ASP A 326 39.74 15.03 6.88
C ASP A 326 40.67 15.40 5.71
N HIS A 327 40.47 14.76 4.54
CA HIS A 327 41.34 14.86 3.37
C HIS A 327 40.73 15.77 2.29
N PRO A 328 41.10 17.06 2.22
CA PRO A 328 40.58 17.95 1.18
C PRO A 328 40.95 17.46 -0.22
N ASP A 329 39.97 17.36 -1.12
CA ASP A 329 40.25 17.12 -2.54
C ASP A 329 40.93 18.36 -3.14
N PRO A 330 42.21 18.28 -3.57
CA PRO A 330 42.97 19.42 -4.07
C PRO A 330 42.43 19.96 -5.40
N ASP A 331 41.59 19.20 -6.11
CA ASP A 331 40.88 19.67 -7.31
C ASP A 331 39.83 20.75 -6.94
N PHE A 332 39.35 20.78 -5.70
CA PHE A 332 38.25 21.62 -5.26
C PHE A 332 38.63 22.64 -4.17
N TRP A 333 39.46 22.24 -3.22
CA TRP A 333 39.83 23.03 -2.05
C TRP A 333 41.22 23.62 -2.21
N THR A 334 41.37 24.91 -1.89
CA THR A 334 42.66 25.60 -1.98
C THR A 334 43.60 25.16 -0.85
N SER A 335 44.90 25.39 -1.01
CA SER A 335 45.88 25.08 0.05
C SER A 335 45.62 25.84 1.34
N GLU A 336 45.15 27.10 1.25
CA GLU A 336 44.77 27.90 2.43
C GLU A 336 43.56 27.32 3.15
N GLU A 337 42.54 26.87 2.40
CA GLU A 337 41.37 26.22 3.00
C GLU A 337 41.72 24.86 3.60
N ALA A 338 42.65 24.12 2.99
CA ALA A 338 43.12 22.83 3.48
C ALA A 338 43.86 22.93 4.83
N GLU A 339 44.41 24.10 5.17
CA GLU A 339 45.03 24.35 6.49
C GLU A 339 43.99 24.60 7.59
N GLU A 340 42.75 24.92 7.25
CA GLU A 340 41.69 25.10 8.25
C GLU A 340 41.19 23.73 8.76
N PRO A 341 41.06 23.54 10.09
CA PRO A 341 40.51 22.31 10.65
C PRO A 341 39.11 22.04 10.10
N ALA A 342 38.95 20.99 9.29
CA ALA A 342 37.69 20.68 8.63
C ALA A 342 37.56 19.17 8.40
N VAL A 343 36.32 18.68 8.41
CA VAL A 343 35.98 17.37 7.85
C VAL A 343 35.19 17.54 6.56
N TYR A 344 35.28 16.55 5.69
CA TYR A 344 34.66 16.55 4.37
C TYR A 344 33.67 15.40 4.25
N VAL A 345 32.43 15.75 3.86
CA VAL A 345 31.34 14.79 3.66
C VAL A 345 31.24 14.45 2.18
N HIS A 346 31.31 13.16 1.87
CA HIS A 346 31.15 12.64 0.52
C HIS A 346 30.23 11.41 0.48
N ARG A 347 29.78 11.06 -0.73
CA ARG A 347 29.04 9.82 -1.03
C ARG A 347 27.89 9.49 -0.06
N MET A 348 27.17 10.52 0.38
CA MET A 348 26.01 10.35 1.23
C MET A 348 24.82 9.78 0.42
N VAL A 349 24.26 8.66 0.88
CA VAL A 349 23.15 7.97 0.23
C VAL A 349 22.12 7.55 1.26
N VAL A 350 20.84 7.80 0.97
CA VAL A 350 19.69 7.28 1.73
C VAL A 350 18.92 6.29 0.86
N ARG A 351 18.67 5.09 1.40
CA ARG A 351 17.88 4.06 0.73
C ARG A 351 16.46 4.57 0.45
N ARG A 352 15.93 4.28 -0.74
CA ARG A 352 14.70 4.94 -1.22
C ARG A 352 13.47 4.57 -0.40
N ASP A 353 13.34 3.35 0.08
CA ASP A 353 12.27 2.96 0.99
C ASP A 353 12.28 3.78 2.29
N SER A 354 13.47 4.17 2.75
CA SER A 354 13.74 4.93 3.98
C SER A 354 13.85 6.45 3.75
N SER A 355 13.63 6.92 2.52
CA SER A 355 13.62 8.35 2.20
C SER A 355 12.31 9.05 2.58
N GLY A 356 12.39 10.36 2.83
CA GLY A 356 11.25 11.18 3.30
C GLY A 356 11.16 11.29 4.83
N HIS A 357 12.14 10.76 5.54
CA HIS A 357 12.26 10.82 7.01
C HIS A 357 13.42 11.71 7.45
N GLU A 358 13.86 12.65 6.62
CA GLU A 358 14.94 13.60 6.94
C GLU A 358 16.28 12.97 7.36
N LEU A 359 16.51 11.71 6.99
CA LEU A 359 17.70 10.94 7.33
C LEU A 359 19.00 11.56 6.79
N GLY A 360 18.95 12.17 5.60
CA GLY A 360 20.09 12.93 5.06
C GLY A 360 20.46 14.13 5.93
N GLY A 361 19.45 14.83 6.48
CA GLY A 361 19.69 15.93 7.42
C GLY A 361 20.29 15.43 8.74
N ALA A 362 19.77 14.30 9.26
CA ALA A 362 20.29 13.67 10.47
C ALA A 362 21.75 13.23 10.32
N MET A 363 22.14 12.64 9.18
CA MET A 363 23.54 12.27 8.91
C MET A 363 24.46 13.49 8.82
N LEU A 364 24.01 14.59 8.23
CA LEU A 364 24.80 15.83 8.19
C LEU A 364 24.98 16.41 9.60
N ASP A 365 23.92 16.47 10.40
CA ASP A 365 23.98 16.94 11.79
C ASP A 365 24.90 16.06 12.63
N TRP A 366 24.86 14.73 12.44
CA TRP A 366 25.82 13.80 13.05
C TRP A 366 27.26 14.10 12.62
N ALA A 367 27.53 14.30 11.33
CA ALA A 367 28.86 14.64 10.84
C ALA A 367 29.36 15.99 11.42
N SER A 368 28.44 16.93 11.67
CA SER A 368 28.74 18.21 12.33
C SER A 368 29.16 18.06 13.76
N GLN A 369 28.48 17.19 14.52
CA GLN A 369 28.85 16.91 15.89
C GLN A 369 30.18 16.17 15.95
N MET A 370 30.36 15.15 15.09
CA MET A 370 31.62 14.41 14.98
C MET A 370 32.80 15.35 14.66
N ALA A 371 32.62 16.29 13.72
CA ALA A 371 33.62 17.30 13.39
C ALA A 371 34.00 18.16 14.60
N ALA A 372 33.01 18.62 15.36
CA ALA A 372 33.24 19.45 16.55
C ALA A 372 33.99 18.67 17.64
N ASP A 373 33.63 17.41 17.85
CA ASP A 373 34.27 16.53 18.82
C ASP A 373 35.74 16.23 18.45
N GLN A 374 36.07 16.23 17.15
CA GLN A 374 37.43 16.13 16.62
C GLN A 374 38.20 17.46 16.61
N GLY A 375 37.58 18.56 17.03
CA GLY A 375 38.19 19.89 17.04
C GLY A 375 38.23 20.58 15.68
N ALA A 376 37.53 20.05 14.67
CA ALA A 376 37.37 20.73 13.39
C ALA A 376 36.51 21.99 13.56
N ARG A 377 36.80 23.00 12.75
CA ARG A 377 36.06 24.26 12.65
C ARG A 377 34.90 24.13 11.66
N TRP A 378 35.08 23.35 10.59
CA TRP A 378 34.16 23.29 9.46
C TRP A 378 33.75 21.85 9.12
N VAL A 379 32.51 21.70 8.66
CA VAL A 379 32.07 20.58 7.84
C VAL A 379 31.95 21.08 6.41
N ARG A 380 32.61 20.41 5.48
CA ARG A 380 32.70 20.80 4.07
C ARG A 380 32.17 19.70 3.17
N LEU A 381 31.66 20.07 2.00
CA LEU A 381 31.23 19.11 0.99
C LEU A 381 31.28 19.69 -0.41
N ASP A 382 31.45 18.82 -1.40
CA ASP A 382 31.28 19.10 -2.83
C ASP A 382 29.98 18.46 -3.35
N ALA A 383 29.08 19.28 -3.86
CA ALA A 383 27.83 18.83 -4.47
C ALA A 383 27.95 18.78 -6.00
N TRP A 384 27.07 17.99 -6.63
CA TRP A 384 26.96 17.91 -8.08
C TRP A 384 26.53 19.26 -8.67
N ARG A 385 27.29 19.79 -9.64
CA ARG A 385 27.17 21.18 -10.13
C ARG A 385 25.81 21.50 -10.75
N GLU A 386 25.24 20.53 -11.45
CA GLU A 386 23.97 20.70 -12.17
C GLU A 386 22.75 20.25 -11.36
N ASN A 387 22.95 19.67 -10.17
CA ASN A 387 21.85 19.18 -9.34
C ASN A 387 21.37 20.28 -8.38
N GLN A 388 20.55 21.19 -8.88
CA GLN A 388 20.03 22.33 -8.11
C GLN A 388 19.25 21.90 -6.86
N GLN A 389 18.45 20.82 -6.95
CA GLN A 389 17.69 20.30 -5.80
C GLN A 389 18.61 19.82 -4.67
N LEU A 390 19.76 19.21 -5.01
CA LEU A 390 20.75 18.79 -4.02
C LEU A 390 21.43 19.99 -3.36
N GLN A 391 21.72 21.04 -4.12
CA GLN A 391 22.31 22.27 -3.59
C GLN A 391 21.34 23.00 -2.65
N GLU A 392 20.07 23.12 -3.05
CA GLU A 392 19.00 23.67 -2.20
C GLU A 392 18.81 22.85 -0.91
N PHE A 393 18.92 21.52 -1.01
CA PHE A 393 18.90 20.65 0.16
C PHE A 393 20.02 21.01 1.15
N TYR A 394 21.28 21.14 0.71
CA TYR A 394 22.39 21.52 1.61
C TYR A 394 22.20 22.93 2.20
N ALA A 395 21.81 23.91 1.38
CA ALA A 395 21.53 25.26 1.85
C ALA A 395 20.44 25.28 2.94
N SER A 396 19.36 24.51 2.75
CA SER A 396 18.28 24.35 3.74
C SER A 396 18.71 23.64 5.03
N ARG A 397 19.90 23.01 5.04
CA ARG A 397 20.52 22.37 6.21
C ARG A 397 21.60 23.25 6.85
N GLY A 398 21.67 24.52 6.45
CA GLY A 398 22.55 25.52 7.04
C GLY A 398 23.96 25.52 6.49
N PHE A 399 24.20 24.89 5.35
CA PHE A 399 25.44 25.05 4.63
C PHE A 399 25.43 26.34 3.81
N GLU A 400 26.51 27.10 3.91
CA GLU A 400 26.79 28.25 3.06
C GLU A 400 27.44 27.76 1.76
N HIS A 401 26.95 28.26 0.62
CA HIS A 401 27.59 28.04 -0.68
C HIS A 401 28.77 28.99 -0.83
N LEU A 402 29.98 28.45 -1.02
CA LEU A 402 31.20 29.24 -1.15
C LEU A 402 31.45 29.67 -2.60
N ARG A 403 31.53 28.67 -3.49
CA ARG A 403 31.81 28.84 -4.91
C ARG A 403 31.45 27.59 -5.68
N THR A 404 31.39 27.71 -7.01
CA THR A 404 31.30 26.56 -7.91
C THR A 404 32.57 26.49 -8.76
N VAL A 405 33.33 25.41 -8.61
CA VAL A 405 34.57 25.14 -9.36
C VAL A 405 34.25 24.15 -10.48
N THR A 406 34.87 24.33 -11.65
CA THR A 406 34.75 23.38 -12.77
C THR A 406 36.07 22.66 -12.97
N VAL A 407 36.05 21.34 -12.81
CA VAL A 407 37.20 20.46 -13.04
C VAL A 407 36.85 19.50 -14.16
N GLU A 408 37.75 19.36 -15.14
CA GLU A 408 37.54 18.49 -16.28
C GLU A 408 37.31 17.02 -15.83
N GLY A 409 36.29 16.37 -16.37
CA GLY A 409 35.94 14.99 -15.99
C GLY A 409 35.28 14.82 -14.62
N ARG A 410 35.01 15.89 -13.86
CA ARG A 410 34.34 15.84 -12.55
C ARG A 410 32.98 16.53 -12.59
N GLY A 411 31.90 15.81 -12.28
CA GLY A 411 30.55 16.39 -12.18
C GLY A 411 30.29 17.19 -10.89
N SER A 412 30.98 16.86 -9.80
CA SER A 412 31.02 17.65 -8.57
C SER A 412 31.72 19.00 -8.76
N GLY A 413 31.44 19.95 -7.86
CA GLY A 413 32.19 21.22 -7.79
C GLY A 413 31.43 22.40 -7.18
N ALA A 414 30.16 22.25 -6.79
CA ALA A 414 29.49 23.26 -5.98
C ALA A 414 29.89 23.07 -4.51
N LEU A 415 30.69 23.98 -3.96
CA LEU A 415 31.35 23.81 -2.67
C LEU A 415 30.56 24.49 -1.55
N PHE A 416 30.38 23.77 -0.46
CA PHE A 416 29.59 24.21 0.67
C PHE A 416 30.35 24.01 1.97
N GLN A 417 30.10 24.88 2.95
CA GLN A 417 30.60 24.70 4.31
C GLN A 417 29.55 25.04 5.36
N ARG A 418 29.67 24.41 6.53
CA ARG A 418 28.88 24.71 7.72
C ARG A 418 29.81 24.67 8.93
N ARG A 419 29.56 25.50 9.94
CA ARG A 419 30.33 25.47 11.18
C ARG A 419 30.15 24.12 11.87
N ALA A 420 31.25 23.50 12.29
CA ALA A 420 31.18 22.27 13.07
C ALA A 420 30.41 22.52 14.39
N GLY A 421 29.57 21.56 14.78
CA GLY A 421 28.68 21.65 15.95
C GLY A 421 27.33 22.32 15.67
N ASP A 422 27.15 23.01 14.53
CA ASP A 422 25.84 23.52 14.15
C ASP A 422 24.95 22.35 13.69
N VAL A 423 23.81 22.17 14.37
CA VAL A 423 22.78 21.16 14.06
C VAL A 423 21.45 21.84 13.75
N ARG A 424 20.66 21.26 12.84
CA ARG A 424 19.31 21.77 12.49
C ARG A 424 18.19 20.98 13.13
N GLY A 425 18.43 19.74 13.56
CA GLY A 425 17.44 18.89 14.22
C GLY A 425 16.28 18.50 13.30
N ALA A 426 16.50 18.51 11.99
CA ALA A 426 15.45 18.28 11.00
C ALA A 426 15.05 16.80 10.87
N GLY A 427 15.87 15.86 11.37
CA GLY A 427 15.68 14.42 11.21
C GLY A 427 15.72 13.63 12.52
N PRO A 428 15.57 12.29 12.44
CA PRO A 428 15.62 11.41 13.61
C PRO A 428 17.01 11.42 14.25
N GLN A 429 17.06 11.11 15.55
CA GLN A 429 18.34 10.99 16.25
C GLN A 429 19.11 9.76 15.76
N LEU A 430 20.40 9.93 15.51
CA LEU A 430 21.32 8.83 15.22
C LEU A 430 22.11 8.48 16.49
N ILE A 431 22.09 7.21 16.87
CA ILE A 431 22.85 6.67 18.00
C ILE A 431 24.20 6.20 17.46
N THR A 432 25.29 6.82 17.89
CA THR A 432 26.64 6.38 17.53
C THR A 432 27.02 5.16 18.37
N LEU A 433 27.35 4.04 17.73
CA LEU A 433 28.02 2.93 18.43
C LEU A 433 29.53 3.10 18.31
N SER A 434 30.20 3.21 19.45
CA SER A 434 31.66 3.10 19.52
C SER A 434 32.09 1.64 19.30
N PRO A 435 33.25 1.38 18.67
CA PRO A 435 33.76 0.03 18.42
C PRO A 435 33.83 -0.86 19.67
N ASP A 436 33.96 -0.28 20.87
CA ASP A 436 34.10 -0.99 22.14
C ASP A 436 32.77 -1.39 22.82
N GLN A 437 31.60 -1.14 22.21
CA GLN A 437 30.29 -1.52 22.79
C GLN A 437 29.62 -2.72 22.09
N GLY A 438 30.34 -3.44 21.24
CA GLY A 438 29.85 -4.62 20.54
C GLY A 438 30.53 -5.91 20.98
N THR A 439 30.19 -6.42 22.16
CA THR A 439 30.05 -7.86 22.49
C THR A 439 29.76 -8.03 23.98
N ASP A 440 28.53 -8.42 24.29
CA ASP A 440 28.19 -9.34 25.37
C ASP A 440 26.91 -10.12 25.00
#